data_AF-A0A5M8T024-F1
#
_entry.id   AF-A0A5M8T024-F1
#
_cell.length_a   1.000
_cell.length_b   1.000
_cell.length_c   1.000
_cell.angle_alpha   90.00
_cell.angle_beta   90.00
_cell.angle_gamma   90.00
#
_symmetry.space_group_name_H-M   'P 1'
#
loop_
_entity.id
_entity.type
_entity.pdbx_description
1 polymer ?
#
loop_
_entity_poly.entity_id
_entity_poly.type
_entity_poly.pdbx_seq_one_letter_code
_entity_poly.pdbx_strand_id
1 'polypeptide(L)'
;MQPSLGKMSAYKILDWQDRVASSIEETVAAFLEIGEAIATRWIQTAKGVLLLQMVPGDDASGAIYVFDRRRDQWYMLSFEECEDRFTSEKFDCAFSEYDLFRLAAQPGLLMSELQPANA
;
A
#
# COMPACT_ATOMS: atom_id res chain seq x y z
N MET A 1 21.68 -4.27 9.21
CA MET A 1 20.59 -5.02 9.86
C MET A 1 19.69 -5.54 8.76
N GLN A 2 19.33 -6.81 8.80
CA GLN A 2 18.25 -7.30 7.94
C GLN A 2 16.92 -6.78 8.48
N PRO A 3 15.99 -6.31 7.63
CA PRO A 3 14.66 -5.92 8.05
C PRO A 3 13.91 -7.11 8.69
N SER A 4 13.05 -6.83 9.67
CA SER A 4 12.37 -7.86 10.47
C SER A 4 11.31 -8.66 9.71
N LEU A 5 10.78 -8.12 8.60
CA LEU A 5 9.73 -8.76 7.79
C LEU A 5 10.27 -9.39 6.50
N GLY A 6 11.59 -9.58 6.40
CA GLY A 6 12.25 -10.12 5.20
C GLY A 6 12.30 -9.12 4.03
N LYS A 7 12.43 -9.61 2.80
CA LYS A 7 12.44 -8.74 1.62
C LYS A 7 11.03 -8.19 1.36
N MET A 8 10.96 -6.90 1.04
CA MET A 8 9.74 -6.27 0.54
C MET A 8 9.67 -6.37 -0.98
N SER A 9 8.48 -6.64 -1.50
CA SER A 9 8.17 -6.60 -2.93
C SER A 9 6.91 -5.77 -3.17
N ALA A 10 6.77 -5.21 -4.37
CA ALA A 10 5.58 -4.49 -4.78
C ALA A 10 4.84 -5.21 -5.91
N TYR A 11 3.51 -5.22 -5.85
CA TYR A 11 2.66 -5.78 -6.89
C TYR A 11 1.71 -4.72 -7.43
N LYS A 12 1.63 -4.60 -8.76
CA LYS A 12 0.63 -3.76 -9.42
C LYS A 12 -0.74 -4.44 -9.26
N ILE A 13 -1.69 -3.81 -8.56
CA ILE A 13 -3.01 -4.42 -8.31
C ILE A 13 -4.07 -3.89 -9.27
N LEU A 14 -4.14 -2.57 -9.44
CA LEU A 14 -5.26 -1.96 -10.16
C LEU A 14 -4.85 -0.68 -10.88
N ASP A 15 -5.03 -0.67 -12.19
CA ASP A 15 -4.91 0.55 -13.00
C ASP A 15 -6.15 1.41 -12.79
N TRP A 16 -5.95 2.62 -12.27
CA TRP A 16 -7.04 3.51 -11.85
C TRP A 16 -7.39 4.55 -12.92
N GLN A 17 -6.69 4.56 -14.07
CA GLN A 17 -6.90 5.54 -15.14
C GLN A 17 -8.32 5.53 -15.72
N ASP A 18 -9.03 4.40 -15.65
CA ASP A 18 -10.40 4.27 -16.15
C ASP A 18 -11.48 4.74 -15.15
N ARG A 19 -11.09 5.15 -13.92
CA ARG A 19 -12.01 5.64 -12.89
C ARG A 19 -11.88 7.15 -12.73
N VAL A 20 -12.93 7.87 -13.10
CA VAL A 20 -13.02 9.32 -12.86
C VAL A 20 -13.22 9.55 -11.36
N ALA A 21 -12.17 9.98 -10.67
CA ALA A 21 -12.24 10.51 -9.32
C ALA A 21 -11.81 11.98 -9.34
N SER A 22 -12.58 12.82 -8.65
CA SER A 22 -12.38 14.28 -8.61
C SER A 22 -11.38 14.68 -7.51
N SER A 23 -11.12 13.78 -6.56
CA SER A 23 -10.26 13.99 -5.41
C SER A 23 -9.55 12.70 -4.99
N ILE A 24 -8.54 12.82 -4.14
CA ILE A 24 -7.87 11.65 -3.59
C ILE A 24 -8.76 10.91 -2.59
N GLU A 25 -9.61 11.63 -1.87
CA GLU A 25 -10.55 11.07 -0.93
C GLU A 25 -11.54 10.16 -1.65
N GLU A 26 -12.03 10.57 -2.83
CA GLU A 26 -12.88 9.73 -3.69
C GLU A 26 -12.11 8.51 -4.22
N THR A 27 -10.86 8.68 -4.66
CA THR A 27 -10.02 7.56 -5.10
C THR A 27 -9.80 6.53 -3.99
N VAL A 28 -9.49 6.98 -2.78
CA VAL A 28 -9.26 6.08 -1.63
C VAL A 28 -10.57 5.43 -1.19
N ALA A 29 -11.67 6.19 -1.10
CA ALA A 29 -12.97 5.64 -0.72
C ALA A 29 -13.42 4.53 -1.69
N ALA A 30 -13.32 4.78 -3.00
CA ALA A 30 -13.66 3.79 -4.01
C ALA A 30 -12.70 2.58 -3.99
N PHE A 31 -11.42 2.77 -3.66
CA PHE A 31 -10.49 1.65 -3.50
C PHE A 31 -10.85 0.78 -2.29
N LEU A 32 -11.16 1.39 -1.15
CA LEU A 32 -11.58 0.69 0.07
C LEU A 32 -12.92 -0.03 -0.12
N GLU A 33 -13.85 0.54 -0.90
CA GLU A 33 -15.12 -0.09 -1.24
C GLU A 33 -14.94 -1.39 -2.02
N ILE A 34 -14.01 -1.44 -2.98
CA ILE A 34 -13.70 -2.67 -3.74
C ILE A 34 -13.25 -3.80 -2.83
N GLY A 35 -12.49 -3.47 -1.78
CA GLY A 35 -11.98 -4.45 -0.81
C GLY A 35 -12.87 -4.66 0.40
N GLU A 36 -14.06 -4.05 0.45
CA GLU A 36 -14.96 -4.06 1.62
C GLU A 36 -14.25 -3.72 2.94
N ALA A 37 -13.35 -2.72 2.90
CA ALA A 37 -12.37 -2.48 3.96
C ALA A 37 -12.37 -1.04 4.48
N ILE A 38 -11.58 -0.81 5.53
CA ILE A 38 -11.30 0.50 6.10
C ILE A 38 -9.80 0.80 6.08
N ALA A 39 -9.45 2.09 6.02
CA ALA A 39 -8.07 2.53 6.24
C ALA A 39 -7.84 2.84 7.74
N THR A 40 -6.94 2.10 8.39
CA THR A 40 -6.55 2.33 9.79
C THR A 40 -5.26 3.13 9.93
N ARG A 41 -4.51 3.29 8.84
CA ARG A 41 -3.46 4.30 8.66
C ARG A 41 -3.62 4.94 7.30
N TRP A 42 -3.46 6.26 7.25
CA TRP A 42 -3.50 7.04 6.02
C TRP A 42 -2.39 8.08 6.07
N ILE A 43 -1.43 7.97 5.16
CA ILE A 43 -0.36 8.95 4.98
C ILE A 43 -0.45 9.49 3.57
N GLN A 44 -0.56 10.81 3.45
CA GLN A 44 -0.73 11.51 2.19
C GLN A 44 0.47 12.39 1.90
N THR A 45 0.99 12.30 0.67
CA THR A 45 2.00 13.21 0.15
C THR A 45 1.50 13.87 -1.13
N ALA A 46 2.28 14.81 -1.67
CA ALA A 46 1.99 15.41 -2.96
C ALA A 46 2.04 14.39 -4.14
N LYS A 47 2.78 13.28 -4.00
CA LYS A 47 2.98 12.31 -5.09
C LYS A 47 2.24 11.00 -4.90
N GLY A 48 1.87 10.65 -3.67
CA GLY A 48 1.24 9.36 -3.39
C GLY A 48 0.42 9.34 -2.10
N VAL A 49 -0.19 8.19 -1.87
CA VAL A 49 -0.88 7.85 -0.62
C VAL A 49 -0.40 6.48 -0.17
N LEU A 50 -0.15 6.32 1.12
CA LEU A 50 0.14 5.04 1.76
C LEU A 50 -1.01 4.72 2.72
N LEU A 51 -1.57 3.52 2.58
CA LEU A 51 -2.65 3.03 3.41
C LEU A 51 -2.24 1.74 4.12
N LEU A 52 -2.74 1.59 5.34
CA LEU A 52 -3.00 0.27 5.93
C LEU A 52 -4.50 0.01 5.80
N GLN A 53 -4.88 -0.90 4.91
CA GLN A 53 -6.25 -1.34 4.73
C GLN A 53 -6.52 -2.57 5.61
N MET A 54 -7.68 -2.64 6.25
CA MET A 54 -8.10 -3.74 7.12
C MET A 54 -9.58 -4.07 6.94
N VAL A 55 -9.94 -5.34 7.17
CA VAL A 55 -11.33 -5.78 7.28
C VAL A 55 -11.93 -5.20 8.58
N PRO A 56 -13.14 -4.60 8.53
CA PRO A 56 -13.78 -4.07 9.73
C PRO A 56 -13.98 -5.15 10.80
N GLY A 57 -13.41 -4.94 11.98
CA GLY A 57 -13.52 -5.88 13.11
C GLY A 57 -12.44 -6.97 13.16
N ASP A 58 -11.52 -7.01 12.20
CA ASP A 58 -10.34 -7.89 12.22
C ASP A 58 -9.05 -7.05 12.14
N ASP A 59 -8.43 -6.83 13.29
CA ASP A 59 -7.24 -6.00 13.47
C ASP A 59 -5.93 -6.67 13.00
N ALA A 60 -5.99 -7.94 12.58
CA ALA A 60 -4.86 -8.71 12.05
C ALA A 60 -4.99 -9.03 10.55
N SER A 61 -5.96 -8.43 9.86
CA SER A 61 -6.24 -8.61 8.43
C SER A 61 -5.51 -7.63 7.50
N GLY A 62 -4.56 -6.85 8.04
CA GLY A 62 -4.05 -5.67 7.35
C GLY A 62 -3.21 -5.98 6.11
N ALA A 63 -3.35 -5.13 5.10
CA ALA A 63 -2.46 -5.07 3.93
C ALA A 63 -2.05 -3.62 3.63
N ILE A 64 -0.82 -3.45 3.14
CA ILE A 64 -0.24 -2.13 2.90
C ILE A 64 -0.31 -1.79 1.42
N TYR A 65 -0.85 -0.62 1.10
CA TYR A 65 -1.02 -0.15 -0.27
C TYR A 65 -0.40 1.21 -0.50
N VAL A 66 0.15 1.42 -1.70
CA VAL A 66 0.63 2.72 -2.18
C VAL A 66 -0.10 3.11 -3.46
N PHE A 67 -0.65 4.32 -3.49
CA PHE A 67 -1.16 4.94 -4.70
C PHE A 67 -0.13 5.89 -5.30
N ASP A 68 0.21 5.72 -6.58
CA ASP A 68 0.99 6.68 -7.37
C ASP A 68 0.05 7.63 -8.12
N ARG A 69 -0.06 8.87 -7.64
CA ARG A 69 -0.94 9.91 -8.24
C ARG A 69 -0.53 10.31 -9.65
N ARG A 70 0.74 10.12 -10.04
CA ARG A 70 1.20 10.49 -11.37
C ARG A 70 0.79 9.45 -12.42
N ARG A 71 0.63 8.21 -11.99
CA ARG A 71 0.33 7.06 -12.87
C ARG A 71 -1.09 6.56 -12.72
N ASP A 72 -1.83 7.09 -11.74
CA ASP A 72 -3.12 6.60 -11.28
C ASP A 72 -3.07 5.08 -11.05
N GLN A 73 -2.15 4.66 -10.18
CA GLN A 73 -1.84 3.24 -10.01
C GLN A 73 -1.80 2.84 -8.54
N TRP A 74 -2.50 1.76 -8.20
CA TRP A 74 -2.39 1.10 -6.90
C TRP A 74 -1.37 -0.04 -6.91
N TYR A 75 -0.54 -0.05 -5.87
CA TYR A 75 0.43 -1.10 -5.59
C TYR A 75 0.15 -1.69 -4.20
N MET A 76 0.27 -3.00 -4.07
CA MET A 76 0.33 -3.68 -2.78
C MET A 76 1.78 -3.95 -2.41
N LEU A 77 2.13 -3.70 -1.16
CA LEU A 77 3.42 -4.09 -0.61
C LEU A 77 3.28 -5.45 0.07
N SER A 78 4.12 -6.40 -0.32
CA SER A 78 4.23 -7.70 0.33
C SER A 78 5.59 -7.85 0.98
N PHE A 79 5.64 -8.65 2.03
CA PHE A 79 6.81 -8.90 2.85
C PHE A 79 6.93 -10.41 3.04
N GLU A 80 8.10 -10.99 2.77
CA GLU A 80 8.33 -12.44 2.78
C GLU A 80 7.84 -13.13 4.07
N GLU A 81 7.99 -12.46 5.23
CA GLU A 81 7.64 -13.03 6.53
C GLU A 81 6.24 -12.60 7.03
N CYS A 82 5.49 -11.83 6.23
CA CYS A 82 4.18 -11.30 6.62
C CYS A 82 3.29 -10.97 5.42
N GLU A 83 2.72 -12.00 4.80
CA GLU A 83 1.68 -11.86 3.78
C GLU A 83 0.33 -11.55 4.45
N ASP A 84 -0.24 -10.37 4.16
CA ASP A 84 -1.63 -9.96 4.41
C ASP A 84 -2.18 -10.15 5.83
N ARG A 85 -1.29 -10.04 6.83
CA ARG A 85 -1.63 -10.12 8.27
C ARG A 85 -1.00 -9.01 9.09
N PHE A 86 -1.05 -7.79 8.56
CA PHE A 86 -0.57 -6.63 9.27
C PHE A 86 -1.53 -6.27 10.40
N THR A 87 -0.95 -5.98 11.56
CA THR A 87 -1.59 -5.19 12.59
C THR A 87 -1.11 -3.74 12.48
N SER A 88 -1.73 -2.83 13.23
CA SER A 88 -1.27 -1.44 13.33
C SER A 88 0.19 -1.35 13.81
N GLU A 89 0.58 -2.20 14.77
CA GLU A 89 1.93 -2.21 15.34
C GLU A 89 2.95 -2.72 14.33
N LYS A 90 2.63 -3.79 13.60
CA LYS A 90 3.49 -4.28 12.51
C LYS A 90 3.66 -3.24 11.41
N PHE A 91 2.61 -2.48 11.10
CA PHE A 91 2.70 -1.37 10.17
C PHE A 91 3.68 -0.30 10.66
N ASP A 92 3.59 0.09 11.94
CA ASP A 92 4.48 1.12 12.50
C ASP A 92 5.96 0.65 12.47
N CYS A 93 6.22 -0.64 12.71
CA CYS A 93 7.55 -1.25 12.50
C CYS A 93 7.98 -1.19 11.03
N ALA A 94 7.14 -1.65 10.10
CA ALA A 94 7.43 -1.64 8.67
C ALA A 94 7.69 -0.22 8.15
N PHE A 95 6.89 0.75 8.60
CA PHE A 95 6.99 2.16 8.25
C PHE A 95 8.39 2.71 8.54
N SER A 96 8.96 2.34 9.69
CA SER A 96 10.32 2.74 10.08
C SER A 96 11.40 1.92 9.38
N GLU A 97 11.28 0.59 9.34
CA GLU A 97 12.37 -0.29 8.86
C GLU A 97 12.56 -0.26 7.34
N TYR A 98 11.48 -0.04 6.59
CA TYR A 98 11.48 -0.05 5.13
C TYR A 98 11.34 1.35 4.53
N ASP A 99 11.34 2.40 5.37
CA ASP A 99 11.17 3.79 4.95
C ASP A 99 9.92 3.98 4.06
N LEU A 100 8.77 3.46 4.50
CA LEU A 100 7.54 3.46 3.70
C LEU A 100 7.08 4.90 3.37
N PHE A 101 7.45 5.87 4.20
CA PHE A 101 7.24 7.29 3.89
C PHE A 101 7.90 7.68 2.56
N ARG A 102 9.13 7.23 2.31
CA ARG A 102 9.84 7.50 1.06
C ARG A 102 9.13 6.89 -0.14
N LEU A 103 8.51 5.72 0.00
CA LEU A 103 7.68 5.14 -1.06
C LEU A 103 6.45 5.99 -1.35
N ALA A 104 5.76 6.49 -0.33
CA ALA A 104 4.62 7.41 -0.52
C ALA A 104 5.06 8.75 -1.13
N ALA A 105 6.26 9.24 -0.78
CA ALA A 105 6.83 10.50 -1.29
C ALA A 105 7.43 10.36 -2.69
N GLN A 106 7.83 9.14 -3.09
CA GLN A 106 8.42 8.81 -4.39
C GLN A 106 7.91 7.44 -4.91
N PRO A 107 6.62 7.30 -5.26
CA PRO A 107 6.04 6.00 -5.63
C PRO A 107 6.69 5.33 -6.85
N GLY A 108 7.35 6.10 -7.71
CA GLY A 108 8.10 5.56 -8.84
C GLY A 108 9.24 4.61 -8.46
N LEU A 109 9.70 4.61 -7.20
CA LEU A 109 10.67 3.63 -6.70
C LEU A 109 10.12 2.19 -6.71
N LEU A 110 8.79 2.04 -6.58
CA LEU A 110 8.14 0.73 -6.59
C LEU A 110 8.35 0.00 -7.90
N MET A 111 8.63 0.70 -9.00
CA MET A 111 8.93 0.09 -10.30
C MET A 111 10.20 -0.79 -10.27
N SER A 112 11.16 -0.45 -9.41
CA SER A 112 12.38 -1.24 -9.20
C SER A 112 12.15 -2.43 -8.27
N GLU A 113 11.11 -2.36 -7.44
CA GLU A 113 10.72 -3.39 -6.46
C GLU A 113 9.61 -4.32 -6.99
N LEU A 114 9.16 -4.11 -8.24
CA LEU A 114 8.16 -4.95 -8.88
C LEU A 114 8.75 -6.36 -9.08
N GLN A 115 8.12 -7.35 -8.45
CA GLN A 115 8.30 -8.74 -8.85
C GLN A 115 7.53 -8.96 -10.17
N PRO A 116 8.13 -9.59 -11.20
CA PRO A 116 7.32 -10.14 -12.27
C PRO A 116 6.37 -11.16 -11.66
N ALA A 117 5.09 -11.13 -12.05
CA ALA A 117 4.21 -12.26 -11.78
C ALA A 117 4.90 -13.50 -12.34
N ASN A 118 5.23 -14.48 -11.50
CA ASN A 118 5.79 -15.75 -11.99
C ASN A 118 4.78 -16.31 -12.99
N ALA A 119 5.21 -16.38 -14.26
CA ALA A 119 4.46 -16.96 -15.36
C ALA A 119 4.43 -18.49 -15.25
#